data_AF-A0A2N2T809-F1
#
_entry.id   AF-A0A2N2T809-F1
#
_cell.length_a   1.000
_cell.length_b   1.000
_cell.length_c   1.000
_cell.angle_alpha   90.00
_cell.angle_beta   90.00
_cell.angle_gamma   90.00
#
_symmetry.space_group_name_H-M   'P 1'
#
loop_
_entity.id
_entity.type
_entity.pdbx_description
1 polymer ?
#
loop_
_entity_poly.entity_id
_entity_poly.type
_entity_poly.pdbx_seq_one_letter_code
_entity_poly.pdbx_strand_id
1 'polypeptide(L)'
;RHDAIDVVEVYDSFTITVLLTLEALGFCKRGEGGAFVANQRTAPGGVFPLNTNGGGLSYAHPGMYGIFLLIEAVRQLRGECGPRQIQDAVTALVHGTGGTLSSGATCILSTR
;
A
#
# COMPACT_ATOMS: atom_id res chain seq x y z
N ARG A 1 -12.55 -7.25 -5.93
CA ARG A 1 -13.05 -5.90 -6.28
C ARG A 1 -12.29 -4.90 -5.39
N HIS A 2 -12.08 -3.65 -5.81
CA HIS A 2 -11.27 -2.68 -5.06
C HIS A 2 -11.83 -2.34 -3.67
N ASP A 3 -13.15 -2.41 -3.51
CA ASP A 3 -13.86 -2.26 -2.24
C ASP A 3 -13.63 -3.40 -1.25
N ALA A 4 -13.05 -4.52 -1.70
CA ALA A 4 -12.72 -5.68 -0.86
C ALA A 4 -11.25 -5.70 -0.41
N ILE A 5 -10.49 -4.63 -0.63
CA ILE A 5 -9.09 -4.51 -0.19
C ILE A 5 -9.05 -3.70 1.11
N ASP A 6 -8.58 -4.33 2.19
CA ASP A 6 -8.60 -3.73 3.53
C ASP A 6 -7.31 -2.94 3.85
N VAL A 7 -6.17 -3.39 3.29
CA VAL A 7 -4.86 -2.74 3.46
C VAL A 7 -4.07 -2.78 2.15
N VAL A 8 -3.36 -1.69 1.87
CA VAL A 8 -2.57 -1.54 0.65
C VAL A 8 -1.13 -1.23 1.00
N GLU A 9 -0.20 -2.01 0.45
CA GLU A 9 1.24 -1.82 0.63
C GLU A 9 1.88 -1.62 -0.75
N VAL A 10 2.32 -0.41 -1.05
CA VAL A 10 2.93 -0.06 -2.34
C VAL A 10 4.37 0.38 -2.19
N TYR A 11 5.18 0.01 -3.17
CA TYR A 11 6.55 0.50 -3.26
C TYR A 11 6.57 1.99 -3.57
N ASP A 12 7.11 2.75 -2.61
CA ASP A 12 7.13 4.20 -2.53
C ASP A 12 8.56 4.73 -2.65
N SER A 13 9.26 4.35 -3.72
CA SER A 13 10.59 4.89 -4.06
C SER A 13 10.63 6.43 -4.04
N PHE A 14 9.51 7.04 -4.42
CA PHE A 14 9.22 8.46 -4.29
C PHE A 14 7.71 8.62 -4.00
N THR A 15 7.34 9.78 -3.44
CA THR A 15 5.93 10.13 -3.19
C THR A 15 5.08 10.08 -4.47
N ILE A 16 5.62 10.50 -5.61
CA ILE A 16 4.91 10.46 -6.90
C ILE A 16 4.66 9.03 -7.39
N THR A 17 5.55 8.08 -7.10
CA THR A 17 5.38 6.67 -7.49
C THR A 17 4.12 6.07 -6.87
N VAL A 18 3.79 6.48 -5.64
CA VAL A 18 2.57 6.08 -4.94
C VAL A 18 1.33 6.55 -5.69
N LEU A 19 1.27 7.83 -6.07
CA LEU A 19 0.11 8.38 -6.77
C LEU A 19 -0.13 7.69 -8.12
N LEU A 20 0.95 7.54 -8.91
CA LEU A 20 0.89 6.84 -10.19
C LEU A 20 0.45 5.38 -10.03
N THR A 21 0.92 4.71 -8.96
CA THR A 21 0.53 3.34 -8.65
C THR A 21 -0.95 3.23 -8.29
N LEU A 22 -1.48 4.13 -7.47
CA LEU A 22 -2.90 4.13 -7.08
C LEU A 22 -3.81 4.35 -8.29
N GLU A 23 -3.41 5.22 -9.22
CA GLU A 23 -4.10 5.42 -10.50
C GLU A 23 -4.01 4.17 -11.39
N ALA A 24 -2.81 3.59 -11.55
CA ALA A 24 -2.59 2.42 -12.40
C ALA A 24 -3.30 1.16 -11.87
N LEU A 25 -3.40 1.01 -10.56
CA LEU A 25 -4.16 -0.06 -9.92
C LEU A 25 -5.67 0.16 -10.00
N GLY A 26 -6.14 1.37 -10.33
CA GLY A 26 -7.55 1.68 -10.53
C GLY A 26 -8.31 2.09 -9.26
N PHE A 27 -7.62 2.50 -8.19
CA PHE A 27 -8.28 3.06 -6.99
C PHE A 27 -8.84 4.47 -7.21
N CYS A 28 -8.27 5.20 -8.16
CA CYS A 28 -8.75 6.48 -8.65
C CYS A 28 -8.50 6.59 -10.16
N LYS A 29 -9.09 7.58 -10.83
CA LYS A 29 -8.83 7.77 -12.26
C LYS A 29 -7.46 8.42 -12.46
N ARG A 30 -6.93 8.26 -13.67
CA ARG A 30 -5.68 8.91 -14.08
C ARG A 30 -5.74 10.43 -13.84
N GLY A 31 -4.71 10.98 -13.19
CA GLY A 31 -4.61 12.39 -12.79
C GLY A 31 -5.33 12.74 -11.48
N GLU A 32 -6.06 11.81 -10.85
CA GLU A 32 -6.79 12.06 -9.60
C GLU A 32 -6.03 11.59 -8.34
N GLY A 33 -4.81 11.05 -8.47
CA GLY A 33 -4.06 10.49 -7.34
C GLY A 33 -3.85 11.49 -6.19
N GLY A 34 -3.53 12.75 -6.52
CA GLY A 34 -3.36 13.81 -5.52
C GLY A 34 -4.64 14.11 -4.73
N ALA A 35 -5.79 14.18 -5.43
CA ALA A 35 -7.09 14.36 -4.80
C ALA A 35 -7.49 13.12 -4.00
N PHE A 36 -7.12 11.93 -4.48
CA PHE A 36 -7.41 10.67 -3.81
C PHE A 36 -6.76 10.60 -2.42
N VAL A 37 -5.49 10.97 -2.27
CA VAL A 37 -4.77 10.89 -0.98
C VAL A 37 -4.97 12.12 -0.08
N ALA A 38 -5.66 13.16 -0.57
CA ALA A 38 -5.88 14.40 0.17
C ALA A 38 -6.62 14.18 1.50
N ASN A 39 -6.59 15.19 2.37
CA ASN A 39 -7.30 15.18 3.66
C ASN A 39 -6.94 13.99 4.56
N GLN A 40 -5.67 13.57 4.53
CA GLN A 40 -5.16 12.46 5.37
C GLN A 40 -5.92 11.14 5.15
N ARG A 41 -6.48 10.91 3.94
CA ARG A 41 -7.23 9.70 3.63
C ARG A 41 -6.44 8.41 3.92
N THR A 42 -5.12 8.48 3.79
CA THR A 42 -4.20 7.35 3.98
C THR A 42 -3.48 7.30 5.33
N ALA A 43 -3.79 8.23 6.23
CA ALA A 43 -3.16 8.29 7.54
C ALA A 43 -3.75 7.22 8.49
N PRO A 44 -3.14 6.98 9.68
CA PRO A 44 -3.77 6.19 10.73
C PRO A 44 -5.19 6.71 11.05
N GLY A 45 -6.19 5.82 11.00
CA GLY A 45 -7.61 6.17 11.16
C GLY A 45 -8.29 6.71 9.90
N GLY A 46 -7.56 6.89 8.80
CA GLY A 46 -8.10 7.21 7.49
C GLY A 46 -8.84 6.03 6.85
N VAL A 47 -9.61 6.31 5.80
CA VAL A 47 -10.47 5.31 5.12
C VAL A 47 -9.74 4.48 4.07
N PHE A 48 -8.44 4.71 3.84
CA PHE A 48 -7.64 3.94 2.89
C PHE A 48 -6.24 3.63 3.46
N PRO A 49 -6.10 2.56 4.27
CA PRO A 49 -4.82 2.20 4.88
C PRO A 49 -3.74 1.93 3.83
N LEU A 50 -2.65 2.71 3.88
CA LEU A 50 -1.56 2.64 2.92
C LEU A 50 -0.20 2.66 3.62
N ASN A 51 0.66 1.70 3.30
CA ASN A 51 2.04 1.61 3.82
C ASN A 51 2.10 1.68 5.34
N THR A 52 1.38 0.79 6.04
CA THR A 52 1.11 0.92 7.49
C THR A 52 2.34 0.73 8.38
N ASN A 53 3.46 0.26 7.83
CA ASN A 53 4.76 0.24 8.51
C ASN A 53 5.53 1.58 8.41
N GLY A 54 5.09 2.52 7.58
CA GLY A 54 5.78 3.77 7.25
C GLY A 54 6.44 3.79 5.87
N GLY A 55 6.38 2.68 5.12
CA GLY A 55 6.89 2.54 3.77
C GLY A 55 8.41 2.74 3.63
N GLY A 56 8.89 2.71 2.40
CA GLY A 56 10.26 3.07 2.06
C GLY A 56 10.62 4.51 2.42
N LEU A 57 9.62 5.41 2.45
CA LEU A 57 9.82 6.83 2.75
C LEU A 57 10.17 7.11 4.22
N SER A 58 9.79 6.24 5.18
CA SER A 58 10.00 6.53 6.60
C SER A 58 10.43 5.34 7.45
N TYR A 59 10.20 4.10 7.03
CA TYR A 59 10.63 2.91 7.78
C TYR A 59 12.05 2.49 7.39
N ALA A 60 12.26 2.06 6.16
CA ALA A 60 13.57 1.63 5.65
C ALA A 60 13.51 1.47 4.13
N HIS A 61 14.60 1.79 3.42
CA HIS A 61 14.67 1.53 1.98
C HIS A 61 16.08 1.05 1.56
N PRO A 62 16.47 -0.19 1.91
CA PRO A 62 17.81 -0.72 1.64
C PRO A 62 18.02 -1.14 0.17
N GLY A 63 17.00 -1.02 -0.68
CA GLY A 63 17.00 -1.46 -2.08
C GLY A 63 15.57 -1.59 -2.58
N MET A 64 15.33 -2.41 -3.61
CA MET A 64 13.97 -2.74 -4.05
C MET A 64 13.20 -3.43 -2.90
N TYR A 65 12.35 -2.65 -2.22
CA TYR A 65 11.79 -2.87 -0.88
C TYR A 65 10.65 -3.91 -0.81
N GLY A 66 10.43 -4.70 -1.87
CA GLY A 66 9.24 -5.54 -2.03
C GLY A 66 8.96 -6.54 -0.90
N ILE A 67 10.01 -7.11 -0.28
CA ILE A 67 9.82 -8.08 0.82
C ILE A 67 9.20 -7.43 2.07
N PHE A 68 9.50 -6.17 2.34
CA PHE A 68 8.99 -5.49 3.53
C PHE A 68 7.50 -5.14 3.41
N LEU A 69 7.03 -4.88 2.19
CA LEU A 69 5.60 -4.72 1.89
C LEU A 69 4.85 -6.02 2.20
N LEU A 70 5.39 -7.17 1.78
CA LEU A 70 4.81 -8.48 2.06
C LEU A 70 4.80 -8.79 3.56
N ILE A 71 5.89 -8.46 4.27
CA ILE A 71 5.98 -8.66 5.73
C ILE A 71 4.90 -7.85 6.45
N GLU A 72 4.72 -6.58 6.11
CA GLU A 72 3.69 -5.75 6.75
C GLU A 72 2.28 -6.24 6.41
N ALA A 73 2.01 -6.56 5.14
CA ALA A 73 0.72 -7.11 4.74
C ALA A 73 0.38 -8.40 5.52
N VAL A 74 1.33 -9.32 5.68
CA VAL A 74 1.12 -10.54 6.47
C VAL A 74 0.89 -10.24 7.95
N ARG A 75 1.64 -9.30 8.54
CA ARG A 75 1.44 -8.89 9.94
C ARG A 75 0.06 -8.27 10.16
N GLN A 76 -0.38 -7.41 9.25
CA GLN A 76 -1.72 -6.82 9.29
C GLN A 76 -2.80 -7.90 9.21
N LEU A 77 -2.67 -8.83 8.25
CA LEU A 77 -3.61 -9.95 8.09
C LEU A 77 -3.63 -10.92 9.29
N ARG A 78 -2.56 -10.97 10.09
CA ARG A 78 -2.48 -11.82 11.28
C ARG A 78 -2.83 -11.11 12.59
N GLY A 79 -3.10 -9.80 12.57
CA GLY A 79 -3.36 -9.06 13.80
C GLY A 79 -2.11 -8.71 14.61
N GLU A 80 -0.93 -8.62 13.97
CA GLU A 80 0.38 -8.50 14.63
C GLU A 80 0.94 -7.06 14.63
N CYS A 81 0.17 -6.05 14.22
CA CYS A 81 0.67 -4.68 14.03
C CYS A 81 0.47 -3.72 15.23
N GLY A 82 -0.06 -4.21 16.36
CA GLY A 82 -0.22 -3.43 17.59
C GLY A 82 -1.03 -2.13 17.35
N PRO A 83 -0.54 -0.94 17.73
CA PRO A 83 -1.26 0.32 17.54
C PRO A 83 -1.58 0.69 16.08
N ARG A 84 -0.89 0.09 15.09
CA ARG A 84 -1.11 0.36 13.65
C ARG A 84 -2.06 -0.65 12.99
N GLN A 85 -2.66 -1.54 13.78
CA GLN A 85 -3.49 -2.63 13.28
C GLN A 85 -4.74 -2.11 12.56
N ILE A 86 -4.98 -2.62 11.36
CA ILE A 86 -6.25 -2.43 10.66
C ILE A 86 -7.25 -3.45 11.19
N GLN A 87 -8.41 -2.96 11.63
CA GLN A 87 -9.44 -3.80 12.22
C GLN A 87 -10.01 -4.75 11.16
N ASP A 88 -10.14 -6.02 11.52
CA ASP A 88 -10.76 -7.07 10.71
C ASP A 88 -10.20 -7.21 9.28
N ALA A 89 -8.92 -6.88 9.06
CA ALA A 89 -8.28 -7.01 7.74
C ALA A 89 -8.26 -8.48 7.27
N VAL A 90 -8.87 -8.75 6.11
CA VAL A 90 -8.93 -10.08 5.47
C VAL A 90 -8.13 -10.12 4.19
N THR A 91 -8.08 -9.02 3.44
CA THR A 91 -7.45 -8.94 2.12
C THR A 91 -6.45 -7.78 2.05
N ALA A 92 -5.22 -8.09 1.65
CA ALA A 92 -4.17 -7.10 1.43
C ALA A 92 -3.75 -7.05 -0.04
N LEU A 93 -3.55 -5.85 -0.58
CA LEU A 93 -2.90 -5.66 -1.88
C LEU A 93 -1.47 -5.21 -1.66
N VAL A 94 -0.52 -5.91 -2.30
CA VAL A 94 0.89 -5.56 -2.30
C VAL A 94 1.33 -5.27 -3.73
N HIS A 95 1.95 -4.12 -3.97
CA HIS A 95 2.42 -3.75 -5.30
C HIS A 95 3.83 -3.15 -5.30
N GLY A 96 4.67 -3.62 -6.22
CA GLY A 96 5.97 -3.02 -6.50
C GLY A 96 6.06 -2.53 -7.94
N THR A 97 6.44 -1.26 -8.13
CA THR A 97 6.84 -0.70 -9.44
C THR A 97 8.36 -0.53 -9.49
N GLY A 98 9.04 -1.17 -10.44
CA GLY A 98 10.49 -1.15 -10.58
C GLY A 98 10.98 -0.44 -11.85
N GLY A 99 12.31 -0.30 -11.94
CA GLY A 99 12.97 0.33 -13.08
C GLY A 99 12.51 1.77 -13.31
N THR A 100 12.39 2.16 -14.58
CA THR A 100 11.84 3.46 -14.99
C THR A 100 10.35 3.34 -15.26
N LEU A 101 9.59 2.92 -14.23
CA LEU A 101 8.17 2.55 -14.33
C LEU A 101 7.91 1.44 -15.37
N SER A 102 8.90 0.57 -15.59
CA SER A 102 8.91 -0.40 -16.68
C SER A 102 8.66 -1.84 -16.23
N SER A 103 8.62 -2.08 -14.92
CA SER A 103 8.26 -3.37 -14.35
C SER A 103 7.29 -3.19 -13.18
N GLY A 104 6.37 -4.14 -13.04
CA GLY A 104 5.37 -4.13 -11.99
C GLY A 104 5.06 -5.55 -11.52
N ALA A 105 4.88 -5.73 -10.22
CA ALA A 105 4.40 -6.98 -9.64
C ALA A 105 3.30 -6.65 -8.62
N THR A 106 2.15 -7.32 -8.74
CA THR A 106 1.02 -7.16 -7.82
C THR A 106 0.69 -8.50 -7.21
N CYS A 107 0.55 -8.53 -5.89
CA CYS A 107 0.05 -9.67 -5.13
C CYS A 107 -1.23 -9.27 -4.39
N ILE A 108 -2.18 -10.19 -4.31
CA ILE A 108 -3.32 -10.10 -3.40
C ILE A 108 -3.16 -11.25 -2.40
N LEU A 109 -3.14 -10.91 -1.12
CA LEU A 109 -3.02 -11.86 -0.02
C LEU A 109 -4.37 -11.90 0.72
N SER A 110 -4.81 -13.09 1.12
CA SER A 110 -6.06 -13.28 1.84
C SER A 110 -5.88 -14.31 2.95
N THR A 111 -6.58 -14.15 4.07
CA THR A 111 -6.70 -15.15 5.15
C THR A 111 -7.86 -16.14 4.92
N ARG A 112 -8.61 -15.96 3.84
CA ARG A 112 -9.71 -16.83 3.39
C ARG A 112 -9.53 -17.27 1.94
#